data_AF-A0A1V1T873-F1
#
_entry.id   AF-A0A1V1T873-F1
#
_cell.length_a   1.000
_cell.length_b   1.000
_cell.length_c   1.000
_cell.angle_alpha   90.00
_cell.angle_beta   90.00
_cell.angle_gamma   90.00
#
_symmetry.space_group_name_H-M   'P 1'
#
loop_
_entity.id
_entity.type
_entity.pdbx_description
1 polymer ?
#
loop_
_entity_poly.entity_id
_entity_poly.type
_entity_poly.pdbx_seq_one_letter_code
_entity_poly.pdbx_strand_id
1 'polypeptide(L)'
;MGILSSTSKLSNVEHGVTVSAMARRRLPVVMTRLRMAETVQAATKMIEQGHVRVGVECITDPAFFVTRNQEDLVTWTADSKIKRNIMVYRQKLDDFELL
;
A
#
# COMPACT_ATOMS: atom_id res chain seq x y z
N MET A 1 6.68 -10.68 7.78
CA MET A 1 6.86 -10.66 6.30
C MET A 1 5.55 -10.85 5.53
N GLY A 2 4.78 -11.91 5.76
CA GLY A 2 3.50 -12.13 5.04
C GLY A 2 3.63 -12.84 3.69
N ILE A 3 4.77 -13.50 3.44
CA ILE A 3 5.04 -14.30 2.24
C ILE A 3 4.19 -15.59 2.25
N LEU A 4 4.10 -16.24 3.40
CA LEU A 4 3.27 -17.43 3.61
C LEU A 4 1.94 -17.05 4.26
N SER A 5 0.89 -17.79 3.89
CA SER A 5 -0.45 -17.65 4.50
C SER A 5 -0.55 -18.34 5.86
N SER A 6 0.14 -19.47 6.04
CA SER A 6 0.18 -20.25 7.28
C SER A 6 1.60 -20.73 7.59
N THR A 7 1.94 -20.74 8.88
CA THR A 7 3.22 -21.20 9.45
C THR A 7 3.17 -22.65 9.95
N SER A 8 2.07 -23.37 9.76
CA SER A 8 1.83 -24.65 10.41
C SER A 8 2.63 -25.84 9.85
N LYS A 9 3.16 -25.75 8.62
CA LYS A 9 3.85 -26.85 7.93
C LYS A 9 5.12 -26.37 7.26
N LEU A 10 6.20 -27.15 7.37
CA LEU A 10 7.47 -26.83 6.72
C LEU A 10 7.40 -26.94 5.19
N SER A 11 6.54 -27.83 4.66
CA SER A 11 6.30 -27.97 3.22
C SER A 11 5.80 -26.67 2.57
N ASN A 12 5.18 -25.77 3.35
CA ASN A 12 4.78 -24.45 2.85
C ASN A 12 5.96 -23.57 2.50
N VAL A 13 7.13 -23.79 3.10
CA VAL A 13 8.34 -23.02 2.77
C VAL A 13 8.82 -23.41 1.38
N GLU A 14 8.93 -24.70 1.12
CA GLU A 14 9.36 -25.25 -0.18
C GLU A 14 8.42 -24.84 -1.32
N HIS A 15 7.10 -24.95 -1.12
CA HIS A 15 6.12 -24.73 -2.19
C HIS A 15 5.58 -23.30 -2.23
N GLY A 16 5.60 -22.59 -1.10
CA GLY A 16 4.95 -21.29 -0.93
C GLY A 16 5.89 -20.09 -1.03
N VAL A 17 7.19 -20.27 -0.81
CA VAL A 17 8.18 -19.20 -0.97
C VAL A 17 8.57 -19.08 -2.44
N THR A 18 7.74 -18.36 -3.19
CA THR A 18 7.96 -18.10 -4.62
C THR A 18 8.31 -16.62 -4.86
N VAL A 19 8.95 -16.33 -5.99
CA VAL A 19 9.22 -14.94 -6.43
C VAL A 19 7.90 -14.16 -6.56
N SER A 20 6.84 -14.81 -7.04
CA SER A 20 5.52 -14.21 -7.13
C SER A 20 4.91 -13.91 -5.76
N ALA A 21 5.17 -14.73 -4.74
CA ALA A 21 4.74 -14.43 -3.37
C ALA A 21 5.45 -13.18 -2.82
N MET A 22 6.75 -13.01 -3.13
CA MET A 22 7.52 -11.82 -2.75
C MET A 22 7.06 -10.57 -3.51
N ALA A 23 6.86 -10.67 -4.84
CA ALA A 23 6.40 -9.57 -5.67
C ALA A 23 4.99 -9.08 -5.27
N ARG A 24 4.11 -9.97 -4.80
CA ARG A 24 2.78 -9.62 -4.28
C ARG A 24 2.80 -8.86 -2.95
N ARG A 25 3.95 -8.75 -2.29
CA ARG A 25 4.15 -7.94 -1.08
C ARG A 25 4.73 -6.55 -1.37
N ARG A 26 5.01 -6.23 -2.64
CA ARG A 26 5.42 -4.87 -3.03
C ARG A 26 4.27 -3.89 -2.84
N LEU A 27 4.60 -2.66 -2.46
CA LEU A 27 3.64 -1.59 -2.14
C LEU A 27 2.54 -1.40 -3.20
N PRO A 28 2.82 -1.34 -4.52
CA PRO A 28 1.76 -1.17 -5.52
C PRO A 28 0.73 -2.30 -5.51
N VAL A 29 1.17 -3.55 -5.34
CA VAL A 29 0.28 -4.72 -5.33
C VAL A 29 -0.56 -4.74 -4.06
N VAL A 30 0.04 -4.41 -2.92
CA VAL A 30 -0.68 -4.30 -1.65
C VAL A 30 -1.74 -3.19 -1.72
N MET A 31 -1.41 -2.03 -2.30
CA MET A 31 -2.38 -0.94 -2.50
C MET A 31 -3.59 -1.34 -3.35
N THR A 32 -3.37 -2.09 -4.43
CA THR A 32 -4.49 -2.59 -5.25
C THR A 32 -5.37 -3.58 -4.50
N ARG A 33 -4.78 -4.44 -3.65
CA ARG A 33 -5.52 -5.36 -2.78
C ARG A 33 -6.35 -4.61 -1.73
N LEU A 34 -5.81 -3.52 -1.18
CA LEU A 34 -6.50 -2.62 -0.25
C LEU A 34 -7.53 -1.68 -0.92
N ARG A 35 -7.73 -1.80 -2.23
CA ARG A 35 -8.64 -0.93 -3.03
C ARG A 35 -8.30 0.56 -2.95
N MET A 36 -7.04 0.90 -2.69
CA MET A 36 -6.55 2.29 -2.77
C MET A 36 -6.32 2.74 -4.21
N ALA A 37 -6.03 1.79 -5.11
CA ALA A 37 -5.86 2.00 -6.54
C ALA A 37 -6.56 0.88 -7.30
N GLU A 38 -7.08 1.19 -8.48
CA GLU A 38 -7.80 0.23 -9.32
C GLU A 38 -6.85 -0.76 -10.00
N THR A 39 -5.67 -0.28 -10.42
CA THR A 39 -4.67 -1.08 -11.15
C THR A 39 -3.28 -0.89 -10.55
N VAL A 40 -2.40 -1.88 -10.77
CA VAL A 40 -1.03 -1.86 -10.23
C VAL A 40 -0.24 -0.72 -10.87
N GLN A 41 -0.47 -0.44 -12.16
CA GLN A 41 0.15 0.66 -12.89
C GLN A 41 -0.24 2.01 -12.31
N ALA A 42 -1.52 2.20 -11.95
CA ALA A 42 -1.96 3.41 -11.28
C ALA A 42 -1.33 3.55 -9.89
N ALA A 43 -1.29 2.46 -9.11
CA ALA A 43 -0.65 2.45 -7.79
C ALA A 43 0.83 2.86 -7.88
N THR A 44 1.59 2.31 -8.84
CA THR A 44 2.99 2.68 -9.09
C THR A 44 3.14 4.19 -9.33
N LYS A 45 2.31 4.77 -10.20
CA LYS A 45 2.35 6.22 -10.48
C LYS A 45 2.06 7.06 -9.23
N MET A 46 1.10 6.66 -8.41
CA MET A 46 0.75 7.40 -7.18
C MET A 46 1.87 7.35 -6.14
N ILE A 47 2.61 6.23 -6.07
CA ILE A 47 3.79 6.07 -5.20
C ILE A 47 4.93 6.95 -5.71
N GLU A 48 5.23 6.90 -7.01
CA GLU A 48 6.28 7.72 -7.64
C GLU A 48 6.02 9.23 -7.47
N GLN A 49 4.75 9.64 -7.46
CA GLN A 49 4.33 11.02 -7.18
C GLN A 49 4.40 11.41 -5.70
N GLY A 50 4.67 10.46 -4.79
CA GLY A 50 4.78 10.72 -3.35
C GLY A 50 3.43 10.90 -2.64
N HIS A 51 2.35 10.29 -3.14
CA HIS A 51 1.03 10.39 -2.50
C HIS A 51 0.81 9.37 -1.38
N VAL A 52 1.72 8.43 -1.19
CA VAL A 52 1.55 7.28 -0.31
C VAL A 52 2.58 7.32 0.81
N ARG A 53 2.13 7.08 2.04
CA ARG A 53 2.99 6.87 3.20
C ARG A 53 2.71 5.53 3.86
N VAL A 54 3.72 4.99 4.51
CA VAL A 54 3.59 3.79 5.36
C VAL A 54 3.95 4.21 6.77
N GLY A 55 2.96 4.31 7.64
CA GLY A 55 3.13 4.91 8.97
C GLY A 55 3.39 6.41 8.85
N VAL A 56 4.57 6.85 9.27
CA VAL A 56 4.96 8.27 9.27
C VAL A 56 5.74 8.69 8.03
N GLU A 57 6.37 7.74 7.32
CA GLU A 57 7.29 8.04 6.22
C GLU A 57 6.59 7.99 4.86
N CYS A 58 6.84 9.00 4.03
CA CYS A 58 6.43 9.01 2.63
C CYS A 58 7.33 8.07 1.83
N ILE A 59 6.74 7.16 1.06
CA ILE A 59 7.47 6.18 0.26
C ILE A 59 7.33 6.55 -1.22
N THR A 60 8.47 6.73 -1.88
CA THR A 60 8.55 7.02 -3.31
C THR A 60 9.02 5.83 -4.15
N ASP A 61 9.55 4.78 -3.52
CA ASP A 61 10.03 3.57 -4.19
C ASP A 61 8.91 2.51 -4.35
N PRO A 62 8.49 2.16 -5.59
CA PRO A 62 7.52 1.09 -5.83
C PRO A 62 8.02 -0.32 -5.48
N ALA A 63 9.34 -0.50 -5.30
CA ALA A 63 9.94 -1.75 -4.84
C ALA A 63 9.85 -1.95 -3.32
N PHE A 64 9.34 -0.95 -2.58
CA PHE A 64 9.19 -1.06 -1.14
C PHE A 64 8.38 -2.29 -0.73
N PHE A 65 8.99 -3.10 0.15
CA PHE A 65 8.44 -4.36 0.61
C PHE A 65 7.60 -4.17 1.86
N VAL A 66 6.29 -4.38 1.75
CA VAL A 66 5.35 -4.15 2.84
C VAL A 66 5.18 -5.42 3.66
N THR A 67 5.54 -5.38 4.94
CA THR A 67 5.29 -6.48 5.87
C THR A 67 3.82 -6.52 6.31
N ARG A 68 3.37 -7.66 6.87
CA ARG A 68 1.96 -7.81 7.32
C ARG A 68 1.55 -6.75 8.35
N ASN A 69 2.43 -6.38 9.27
CA ASN A 69 2.11 -5.40 10.31
C ASN A 69 2.10 -3.95 9.77
N GLN A 70 2.88 -3.67 8.73
CA GLN A 70 2.90 -2.36 8.08
C GLN A 70 1.74 -2.16 7.10
N GLU A 71 1.06 -3.24 6.70
CA GLU A 71 -0.06 -3.19 5.76
C GLU A 71 -1.19 -2.28 6.25
N ASP A 72 -1.48 -2.31 7.55
CA ASP A 72 -2.51 -1.47 8.18
C ASP A 72 -2.12 0.01 8.25
N LEU A 73 -0.83 0.30 8.11
CA LEU A 73 -0.27 1.66 8.18
C LEU A 73 -0.15 2.32 6.80
N VAL A 74 -0.50 1.62 5.72
CA VAL A 74 -0.48 2.16 4.36
C VAL A 74 -1.64 3.14 4.19
N THR A 75 -1.33 4.42 3.99
CA THR A 75 -2.33 5.46 3.82
C THR A 75 -1.83 6.59 2.92
N TRP A 76 -2.70 7.53 2.59
CA TRP A 76 -2.33 8.73 1.82
C TRP A 76 -1.49 9.68 2.68
N THR A 77 -0.58 10.41 2.04
CA THR A 77 0.10 11.56 2.67
C THR A 77 -0.92 12.65 3.03
N ALA A 78 -0.60 13.46 4.04
CA ALA A 78 -1.51 14.51 4.53
C ALA A 78 -1.90 15.49 3.41
N ASP A 79 -0.90 15.92 2.62
CA ASP A 79 -1.06 16.88 1.53
C ASP A 79 -1.50 16.23 0.20
N SER A 80 -1.93 14.97 0.23
CA SER A 80 -2.31 14.26 -0.98
C SER A 80 -3.58 14.82 -1.59
N LYS A 81 -3.48 15.30 -2.84
CA LYS A 81 -4.65 15.70 -3.65
C LYS A 81 -5.63 14.54 -3.84
N ILE A 82 -5.14 13.29 -3.83
CA ILE A 82 -5.98 12.10 -3.93
C ILE A 82 -6.85 11.95 -2.67
N LYS A 83 -6.25 12.14 -1.48
CA LYS A 83 -7.00 12.16 -0.21
C LYS A 83 -8.10 13.22 -0.25
N ARG A 84 -7.77 14.44 -0.72
CA ARG A 84 -8.74 15.53 -0.87
C ARG A 84 -9.89 15.15 -1.79
N ASN A 85 -9.62 14.62 -2.98
CA ASN A 85 -10.64 14.22 -3.93
C ASN A 85 -11.59 13.16 -3.35
N ILE A 86 -11.05 12.18 -2.60
CA ILE A 86 -11.86 11.15 -1.92
C ILE A 86 -12.76 11.78 -0.84
N MET A 87 -12.24 12.73 -0.06
CA MET A 87 -13.02 13.40 0.99
C MET A 87 -14.11 14.30 0.41
N VAL A 88 -13.84 15.03 -0.68
CA VAL A 88 -14.82 15.82 -1.43
C VAL A 88 -15.94 14.93 -1.96
N TYR A 89 -15.58 13.81 -2.61
CA TYR A 89 -16.56 12.84 -3.11
C TYR A 89 -17.45 12.30 -1.99
N ARG A 90 -16.89 12.09 -0.80
CA ARG A 90 -17.62 11.64 0.40
C ARG A 90 -18.35 12.75 1.16
N GLN A 91 -18.25 14.01 0.71
CA GLN A 91 -18.80 15.19 1.40
C GLN A 91 -18.29 15.32 2.86
N LYS A 92 -17.05 14.90 3.11
CA LYS A 92 -16.38 14.96 4.42
C LYS A 92 -15.07 15.74 4.36
N LEU A 93 -14.98 16.70 3.43
CA LEU A 93 -13.82 17.56 3.36
C LEU A 93 -13.87 18.55 4.53
N ASP A 94 -12.86 18.49 5.38
CA ASP A 94 -12.60 19.49 6.41
C ASP A 94 -11.41 20.33 5.97
N ASP A 95 -11.64 21.62 5.75
CA ASP A 95 -10.62 22.56 5.27
C ASP A 95 -9.65 23.01 6.37
N PHE A 96 -9.94 22.74 7.65
CA PHE A 96 -9.03 23.06 8.76
C PHE A 96 -7.79 22.14 8.78
N GLU A 97 -7.88 20.90 8.29
CA GLU A 97 -6.74 19.98 8.20
C GLU A 97 -5.72 20.37 7.10
N LEU A 98 -6.03 21.39 6.28
CA LEU A 98 -5.24 21.79 5.10
C LEU A 98 -4.40 23.07 5.30
N LEU A 99 -4.48 23.70 6.47
CA LEU A 99 -3.69 24.88 6.89
C LEU A 99 -2.41 24.45 7.62
#